data_AF-A0A6G9QM71-F1
#
_entry.id   AF-A0A6G9QM71-F1
#
_cell.length_a   1.000
_cell.length_b   1.000
_cell.length_c   1.000
_cell.angle_alpha   90.00
_cell.angle_beta   90.00
_cell.angle_gamma   90.00
#
_symmetry.space_group_name_H-M   'P 1'
#
loop_
_entity.id
_entity.type
_entity.pdbx_description
1 polymer ?
#
loop_
_entity_poly.entity_id
_entity_poly.type
_entity_poly.pdbx_seq_one_letter_code
_entity_poly.pdbx_strand_id
1 'polypeptide(L)'
;MNKIIAFSLFAASMLSFSTSADILSDSASLGVNAGTMKYCSTHFATKENKDNYNFLSVLLFRELNNLESGKIKAIAISKGIEDTGTYLGKPLTAKRCESLRKVLALRYLN
;
A
#
# COMPACT_ATOMS: atom_id res chain seq x y z
N MET A 1 -53.22 -18.54 -3.52
CA MET A 1 -52.22 -17.92 -2.63
C MET A 1 -51.01 -18.85 -2.56
N ASN A 2 -49.96 -18.61 -3.35
CA ASN A 2 -48.70 -19.36 -3.26
C ASN A 2 -47.54 -18.40 -2.97
N LYS A 3 -46.80 -18.75 -1.91
CA LYS A 3 -45.68 -18.06 -1.27
C LYS A 3 -44.49 -17.96 -2.25
N ILE A 4 -43.99 -16.76 -2.58
CA ILE A 4 -42.92 -15.99 -1.90
C ILE A 4 -41.52 -16.64 -2.01
N ILE A 5 -40.69 -16.00 -2.86
CA ILE A 5 -39.25 -15.62 -2.73
C ILE A 5 -38.20 -16.76 -2.73
N ALA A 6 -37.32 -16.98 -3.72
CA ALA A 6 -36.27 -16.17 -4.37
C ALA A 6 -34.87 -16.24 -3.70
N PHE A 7 -33.83 -16.31 -4.56
CA PHE A 7 -32.38 -16.15 -4.30
C PHE A 7 -31.73 -17.23 -3.39
N SER A 8 -30.52 -17.72 -3.60
CA SER A 8 -29.35 -17.19 -4.32
C SER A 8 -28.32 -18.31 -4.50
N LEU A 9 -27.55 -18.24 -5.59
CA LEU A 9 -26.36 -19.04 -5.83
C LEU A 9 -25.35 -18.85 -4.68
N PHE A 10 -24.96 -19.94 -4.03
CA PHE A 10 -23.76 -19.96 -3.20
C PHE A 10 -22.60 -20.51 -4.04
N ALA A 11 -22.12 -19.70 -4.99
CA ALA A 11 -20.81 -19.92 -5.57
C ALA A 11 -19.80 -19.51 -4.49
N ALA A 12 -19.30 -20.49 -3.75
CA ALA A 12 -18.17 -20.32 -2.86
C ALA A 12 -16.94 -20.01 -3.73
N SER A 13 -16.74 -18.72 -4.02
CA SER A 13 -15.48 -18.20 -4.50
C SER A 13 -14.46 -18.40 -3.40
N MET A 14 -13.76 -19.54 -3.46
CA MET A 14 -12.43 -19.68 -2.88
C MET A 14 -11.54 -18.63 -3.54
N LEU A 15 -11.58 -17.41 -3.01
CA LEU A 15 -10.48 -16.46 -3.16
C LEU A 15 -9.33 -17.07 -2.38
N SER A 16 -8.56 -17.90 -3.08
CA SER A 16 -7.26 -18.39 -2.66
C SER A 16 -6.45 -17.18 -2.19
N PHE A 17 -6.30 -17.04 -0.88
CA PHE A 17 -5.36 -16.13 -0.29
C PHE A 17 -3.97 -16.58 -0.76
N SER A 18 -3.39 -15.84 -1.71
CA SER A 18 -1.98 -15.96 -2.04
C SER A 18 -1.19 -15.62 -0.79
N THR A 19 -0.66 -16.67 -0.16
CA THR A 19 0.22 -16.60 0.99
C THR A 19 1.47 -15.79 0.62
N SER A 20 1.51 -14.57 1.15
CA SER A 20 2.59 -13.64 1.53
C SER A 20 4.09 -13.93 1.27
N ALA A 21 4.49 -14.80 0.36
CA ALA A 21 5.90 -14.96 -0.04
C ALA A 21 6.34 -13.81 -0.97
N ASP A 22 5.43 -13.29 -1.79
CA ASP A 22 5.72 -12.26 -2.78
C ASP A 22 5.93 -10.84 -2.22
N ILE A 23 5.67 -10.64 -0.93
CA ILE A 23 5.87 -9.37 -0.19
C ILE A 23 7.26 -9.33 0.49
N LEU A 24 8.00 -10.45 0.50
CA LEU A 24 9.30 -10.56 1.18
C LEU A 24 10.50 -10.10 0.34
N SER A 25 10.34 -9.76 -0.94
CA SER A 25 11.45 -9.18 -1.71
C SER A 25 11.66 -7.71 -1.35
N ASP A 26 12.91 -7.26 -1.32
CA ASP A 26 13.26 -5.85 -1.07
C ASP A 26 12.54 -4.92 -2.05
N SER A 27 12.41 -5.33 -3.32
CA SER A 27 11.65 -4.61 -4.34
C SER A 27 10.16 -4.49 -4.03
N ALA A 28 9.52 -5.55 -3.51
CA ALA A 28 8.12 -5.50 -3.11
C ALA A 28 7.94 -4.60 -1.89
N SER A 29 8.80 -4.72 -0.87
CA SER A 29 8.78 -3.82 0.28
C SER A 29 8.94 -2.36 -0.11
N LEU A 30 9.80 -2.06 -1.09
CA LEU A 30 10.01 -0.71 -1.58
C LEU A 30 8.76 -0.16 -2.28
N GLY A 31 8.12 -0.97 -3.13
CA GLY A 31 6.82 -0.64 -3.74
C GLY A 31 5.73 -0.37 -2.70
N VAL A 32 5.66 -1.23 -1.67
CA VAL A 32 4.71 -1.05 -0.57
C VAL A 32 4.93 0.29 0.13
N ASN A 33 6.18 0.62 0.47
CA ASN A 33 6.51 1.85 1.18
C ASN A 33 6.24 3.09 0.33
N ALA A 34 6.62 3.08 -0.95
CA ALA A 34 6.42 4.18 -1.88
C ALA A 34 4.93 4.53 -2.02
N GLY A 35 4.11 3.52 -2.34
CA GLY A 35 2.67 3.70 -2.52
C GLY A 35 1.98 4.13 -1.23
N THR A 36 2.39 3.57 -0.09
CA THR A 36 1.85 3.96 1.22
C THR A 36 2.16 5.41 1.55
N MET A 37 3.40 5.88 1.35
CA MET A 37 3.75 7.28 1.62
C MET A 37 3.04 8.24 0.68
N LYS A 38 2.84 7.85 -0.58
CA LYS A 38 2.07 8.65 -1.53
C LYS A 38 0.60 8.77 -1.12
N TYR A 39 -0.05 7.65 -0.82
CA TYR A 39 -1.43 7.63 -0.33
C TYR A 39 -1.59 8.45 0.95
N CYS A 40 -0.74 8.19 1.95
CA CYS A 40 -0.77 8.91 3.22
C CYS A 40 -0.53 10.42 3.04
N SER A 41 0.37 10.82 2.13
CA SER A 41 0.55 12.24 1.78
C SER A 41 -0.76 12.85 1.28
N THR A 42 -1.43 12.19 0.34
CA THR A 42 -2.64 12.72 -0.31
C THR A 42 -3.82 12.82 0.66
N HIS A 43 -4.00 11.82 1.53
CA HIS A 43 -5.23 11.68 2.31
C HIS A 43 -5.12 12.08 3.80
N PHE A 44 -3.94 11.98 4.40
CA PHE A 44 -3.78 12.12 5.86
C PHE A 44 -2.67 13.08 6.30
N ALA A 45 -1.90 13.64 5.38
CA ALA A 45 -0.89 14.63 5.74
C ALA A 45 -1.54 15.92 6.25
N THR A 46 -1.01 16.45 7.33
CA THR A 46 -1.29 17.80 7.83
C THR A 46 -0.29 18.76 7.20
N LYS A 47 -0.57 20.07 7.27
CA LYS A 47 0.32 21.11 6.76
C LYS A 47 1.76 20.99 7.33
N GLU A 48 1.88 20.58 8.59
CA GLU A 48 3.16 20.46 9.30
C GLU A 48 4.01 19.26 8.85
N ASN A 49 3.38 18.18 8.38
CA ASN A 49 4.09 16.95 8.04
C ASN A 49 4.04 16.59 6.55
N LYS A 50 3.37 17.42 5.73
CA LYS A 50 3.22 17.21 4.28
C LYS A 50 4.57 17.07 3.58
N ASP A 51 5.53 17.92 3.92
CA ASP A 51 6.85 17.90 3.30
C ASP A 51 7.62 16.63 3.64
N ASN A 52 7.48 16.12 4.88
CA ASN A 52 8.09 14.85 5.26
C ASN A 52 7.50 13.65 4.49
N TYR A 53 6.18 13.61 4.32
CA TYR A 53 5.55 12.57 3.49
C TYR A 53 5.97 12.67 2.02
N ASN A 54 5.99 13.88 1.48
CA ASN A 54 6.41 14.13 0.09
C ASN A 54 7.87 13.73 -0.13
N PHE A 55 8.76 14.12 0.79
CA PHE A 55 10.17 13.80 0.71
C PHE A 55 10.40 12.29 0.73
N LEU A 56 9.82 11.59 1.71
CA LEU A 56 9.91 10.12 1.78
C LEU A 56 9.32 9.45 0.53
N SER A 57 8.17 9.92 0.04
CA SER A 57 7.57 9.40 -1.18
C SER A 57 8.51 9.56 -2.38
N VAL A 58 9.10 10.74 -2.58
CA VAL A 58 10.05 11.01 -3.68
C VAL A 58 11.30 10.14 -3.56
N LEU A 59 11.87 10.01 -2.36
CA LEU A 59 13.04 9.17 -2.11
C LEU A 59 12.76 7.71 -2.48
N LEU A 60 11.64 7.17 -1.98
CA LEU A 60 11.25 5.79 -2.25
C LEU A 60 10.96 5.56 -3.74
N PHE A 61 10.31 6.51 -4.43
CA PHE A 61 10.12 6.41 -5.88
C PHE A 61 11.43 6.49 -6.67
N ARG A 62 12.41 7.27 -6.20
CA ARG A 62 13.75 7.29 -6.81
C ARG A 62 14.41 5.93 -6.68
N GLU A 63 14.42 5.34 -5.49
CA GLU A 63 14.97 3.99 -5.28
C GLU A 63 14.24 2.95 -6.14
N LEU A 64 12.92 3.05 -6.20
CA LEU A 64 12.10 2.14 -6.99
C LEU A 64 12.40 2.24 -8.48
N ASN A 65 12.71 3.46 -8.96
CA ASN A 65 13.15 3.67 -10.34
C ASN A 65 14.55 3.12 -10.63
N ASN A 66 15.40 3.01 -9.62
CA ASN A 66 16.77 2.50 -9.72
C ASN A 66 16.87 0.97 -9.53
N LEU A 67 15.75 0.27 -9.28
CA LEU A 67 15.73 -1.18 -9.20
C LEU A 67 16.12 -1.82 -10.54
N GLU A 68 17.18 -2.64 -10.51
CA GLU A 68 17.61 -3.45 -11.67
C GLU A 68 16.66 -4.65 -11.91
N SER A 69 16.08 -5.20 -10.84
CA SER A 69 15.16 -6.34 -10.92
C SER A 69 13.93 -6.12 -10.04
N GLY A 70 12.79 -6.70 -10.44
CA GLY A 70 11.52 -6.57 -9.70
C GLY A 70 10.84 -5.20 -9.77
N LYS A 71 11.40 -4.24 -10.52
CA LYS A 71 10.87 -2.87 -10.69
C LYS A 71 9.39 -2.84 -11.10
N ILE A 72 9.00 -3.61 -12.12
CA ILE A 72 7.61 -3.63 -12.62
C ILE A 72 6.65 -4.06 -11.52
N LYS A 73 7.00 -5.13 -10.78
CA LYS A 73 6.20 -5.61 -9.66
C LYS A 73 6.11 -4.58 -8.53
N ALA A 74 7.23 -3.93 -8.20
CA ALA A 74 7.27 -2.86 -7.21
C ALA A 74 6.36 -1.67 -7.59
N ILE A 75 6.40 -1.23 -8.86
CA ILE A 75 5.52 -0.17 -9.40
C ILE A 75 4.05 -0.58 -9.29
N ALA A 76 3.72 -1.82 -9.68
CA ALA A 76 2.35 -2.32 -9.64
C ALA A 76 1.81 -2.35 -8.20
N ILE A 77 2.63 -2.80 -7.25
CA ILE A 77 2.29 -2.78 -5.81
C ILE A 77 2.08 -1.34 -5.33
N SER A 78 2.99 -0.42 -5.65
CA SER A 78 2.86 1.00 -5.27
C SER A 78 1.53 1.58 -5.73
N LYS A 79 1.21 1.43 -7.02
CA LYS A 79 -0.05 1.91 -7.59
C LYS A 79 -1.26 1.26 -6.94
N GLY A 80 -1.23 -0.05 -6.70
CA GLY A 80 -2.33 -0.75 -6.03
C GLY A 80 -2.62 -0.17 -4.64
N ILE A 81 -1.60 0.22 -3.87
CA ILE A 81 -1.80 0.85 -2.56
C ILE A 81 -2.28 2.30 -2.71
N GLU A 82 -1.73 3.05 -3.67
CA GLU A 82 -2.17 4.42 -3.96
C GLU A 82 -3.66 4.49 -4.32
N ASP A 83 -4.14 3.52 -5.09
CA ASP A 83 -5.53 3.47 -5.54
C ASP A 83 -6.48 2.99 -4.44
N THR A 84 -6.06 2.01 -3.62
CA THR A 84 -6.94 1.34 -2.66
C THR A 84 -6.80 1.81 -1.22
N GLY A 85 -5.70 2.49 -0.88
CA GLY A 85 -5.36 2.81 0.49
C GLY A 85 -5.15 1.57 1.38
N THR A 86 -4.89 0.40 0.81
CA THR A 86 -4.79 -0.85 1.58
C THR A 86 -3.34 -1.30 1.73
N TYR A 87 -2.91 -1.48 2.98
CA TYR A 87 -1.57 -1.96 3.36
C TYR A 87 -1.67 -3.33 4.03
N LEU A 88 -1.07 -4.35 3.41
CA LEU A 88 -1.09 -5.75 3.86
C LEU A 88 -2.52 -6.24 4.19
N GLY A 89 -3.46 -5.96 3.28
CA GLY A 89 -4.86 -6.35 3.41
C GLY A 89 -5.67 -5.55 4.44
N LYS A 90 -5.11 -4.50 5.03
CA LYS A 90 -5.81 -3.63 5.99
C LYS A 90 -5.79 -2.17 5.53
N PRO A 91 -6.88 -1.42 5.67
CA PRO A 91 -6.92 -0.02 5.26
C PRO A 91 -5.89 0.83 6.04
N LEU A 92 -5.33 1.82 5.34
CA LEU A 92 -4.50 2.85 5.91
C LEU A 92 -5.38 3.87 6.63
N THR A 93 -5.03 4.17 7.86
CA THR A 93 -5.67 5.18 8.69
C THR A 93 -4.66 6.27 9.02
N ALA A 94 -5.13 7.46 9.42
CA ALA A 94 -4.25 8.56 9.83
C ALA A 94 -3.16 8.12 10.83
N LYS A 95 -3.54 7.36 11.87
CA LYS A 95 -2.61 6.82 12.87
C LYS A 95 -1.59 5.86 12.28
N ARG A 96 -2.00 4.98 11.35
CA ARG A 96 -1.07 4.05 10.69
C ARG A 96 -0.11 4.80 9.77
N CYS A 97 -0.61 5.76 9.01
CA CYS A 97 0.21 6.63 8.16
C CYS A 97 1.28 7.36 8.98
N GLU A 98 0.89 7.94 10.12
CA GLU A 98 1.83 8.64 10.99
C GLU A 98 2.93 7.70 11.52
N SER A 99 2.53 6.51 11.99
CA SER A 99 3.47 5.50 12.47
C SER A 99 4.45 5.07 11.38
N LEU A 100 3.94 4.75 10.19
CA LEU A 100 4.75 4.33 9.05
C LEU A 100 5.71 5.44 8.60
N ARG A 101 5.26 6.69 8.58
CA ARG A 101 6.14 7.84 8.28
C ARG A 101 7.31 7.92 9.26
N LYS A 102 7.06 7.77 10.57
CA LYS A 102 8.11 7.81 11.59
C LYS A 102 9.11 6.67 11.43
N VAL A 103 8.64 5.45 11.19
CA VAL A 103 9.50 4.29 10.94
C VAL A 103 10.36 4.47 9.70
N LEU A 104 9.77 4.94 8.60
CA LEU A 104 10.50 5.17 7.35
C LEU A 104 11.47 6.35 7.47
N ALA A 105 11.10 7.41 8.19
CA ALA A 105 12.01 8.51 8.48
C ALA A 105 13.27 8.03 9.20
N LEU A 106 13.14 7.16 10.20
CA LEU A 106 14.30 6.60 10.92
C LEU A 106 15.20 5.76 10.02
N ARG A 107 14.64 5.10 9.00
CA ARG A 107 15.38 4.23 8.08
C ARG A 107 16.11 4.99 6.97
N TYR A 108 15.52 6.08 6.49
CA TYR A 108 15.98 6.75 5.26
C TYR A 108 16.58 8.15 5.48
N LEU A 109 16.40 8.73 6.67
CA LEU A 109 16.84 10.10 6.98
C LEU A 109 17.90 10.18 8.08
N ASN A 110 18.26 9.04 8.69
CA ASN A 110 19.43 8.89 9.55
C ASN A 110 20.56 8.26 8.75
#